data_AF-A0A0F5ZYN5-F1
#
_entry.id   AF-A0A0F5ZYN5-F1
#
_cell.length_a   1.000
_cell.length_b   1.000
_cell.length_c   1.000
_cell.angle_alpha   90.00
_cell.angle_beta   90.00
_cell.angle_gamma   90.00
#
_symmetry.space_group_name_H-M   'P 1'
#
loop_
_entity.id
_entity.type
_entity.pdbx_description
1 polymer ?
#
loop_
_entity_poly.entity_id
_entity_poly.type
_entity_poly.pdbx_seq_one_letter_code
_entity_poly.pdbx_strand_id
1 'polypeptide(L)'
;MLCQMPCFGRWVTACYLSLVIFMACPAFANTHDTKAYGYSDRYGELTPTEVFSLVKNVDAIVMHYAYRYKPELASSLPRKIIPVQGYTPEQVFVALSQLANRIDQLADDYGIDLVERVTREKAQAIPAEVFLLAGSCLDTIAATLSVMEPENSFGDFYSNRTYQRPKTPSDVYAMVDLIDRKLIVLLSEQKQQTE
;
A
#
# COMPACT_ATOMS: atom_id res chain seq x y z
N MET A 1 39.98 -2.35 -78.50
CA MET A 1 38.56 -2.31 -78.89
C MET A 1 38.02 -3.72 -78.64
N LEU A 2 37.34 -3.91 -77.50
CA LEU A 2 36.91 -5.22 -77.00
C LEU A 2 35.49 -5.55 -77.46
N CYS A 3 35.32 -6.84 -77.75
CA CYS A 3 34.15 -7.54 -78.28
C CYS A 3 32.96 -7.68 -77.31
N GLN A 4 31.78 -7.86 -77.93
CA GLN A 4 30.69 -8.78 -77.60
C GLN A 4 29.80 -8.56 -76.34
N MET A 5 28.54 -8.20 -76.62
CA MET A 5 27.30 -8.67 -75.96
C MET A 5 27.04 -10.18 -76.25
N PRO A 6 25.95 -10.83 -75.76
CA PRO A 6 25.09 -10.62 -74.58
C PRO A 6 24.83 -11.94 -73.79
N CYS A 7 24.17 -11.91 -72.63
CA CYS A 7 23.43 -13.09 -72.15
C CYS A 7 22.27 -12.70 -71.20
N PHE A 8 21.07 -13.14 -71.59
CA PHE A 8 20.00 -13.74 -70.77
C PHE A 8 19.84 -13.23 -69.32
N GLY A 9 18.76 -12.56 -68.94
CA GLY A 9 17.38 -13.01 -69.08
C GLY A 9 17.00 -13.93 -67.92
N ARG A 10 16.44 -13.37 -66.84
CA ARG A 10 15.47 -14.01 -65.93
C ARG A 10 14.90 -12.99 -64.93
N TRP A 11 13.70 -12.51 -65.22
CA TRP A 11 12.43 -12.98 -64.65
C TRP A 11 12.23 -12.52 -63.20
N VAL A 12 11.40 -11.48 -63.12
CA VAL A 12 10.69 -10.98 -61.95
C VAL A 12 9.95 -12.13 -61.27
N THR A 13 10.23 -12.34 -59.98
CA THR A 13 9.26 -12.95 -59.05
C THR A 13 9.37 -12.24 -57.72
N ALA A 14 8.42 -11.33 -57.52
CA ALA A 14 7.96 -10.91 -56.22
C ALA A 14 7.59 -12.14 -55.38
N CYS A 15 8.07 -12.18 -54.13
CA CYS A 15 7.49 -13.05 -53.11
C CYS A 15 7.66 -12.39 -51.73
N TYR A 16 6.61 -11.65 -51.38
CA TYR A 16 6.00 -11.64 -50.05
C TYR A 16 6.90 -11.41 -48.83
N LEU A 17 7.04 -10.12 -48.55
CA LEU A 17 7.05 -9.51 -47.23
C LEU A 17 6.09 -10.26 -46.26
N SER A 18 6.63 -11.18 -45.47
CA SER A 18 5.89 -11.83 -44.37
C SER A 18 6.19 -11.06 -43.08
N LEU A 19 5.55 -9.90 -42.95
CA LEU A 19 5.46 -9.15 -41.70
C LEU A 19 4.58 -9.97 -40.73
N VAL A 20 5.20 -10.79 -39.88
CA VAL A 20 4.50 -11.42 -38.76
C VAL A 20 4.24 -10.34 -37.72
N ILE A 21 3.11 -9.65 -37.86
CA ILE A 21 2.52 -8.87 -36.78
C ILE A 21 2.07 -9.89 -35.73
N PHE A 22 2.88 -10.07 -34.68
CA PHE A 22 2.40 -10.64 -33.43
C PHE A 22 1.37 -9.65 -32.87
N MET A 23 0.11 -9.80 -33.28
CA MET A 23 -1.01 -9.24 -32.54
C MET A 23 -1.05 -9.98 -31.20
N ALA A 24 -0.41 -9.40 -30.18
CA ALA A 24 -0.78 -9.69 -28.82
C ALA A 24 -2.23 -9.24 -28.67
N CYS A 25 -3.17 -10.19 -28.75
CA CYS A 25 -4.49 -9.96 -28.18
C CYS A 25 -4.27 -9.54 -26.73
N PRO A 26 -4.83 -8.41 -26.25
CA PRO A 26 -5.08 -8.30 -24.83
C PRO A 26 -6.05 -9.45 -24.53
N ALA A 27 -5.55 -10.49 -23.87
CA ALA A 27 -6.41 -11.41 -23.18
C ALA A 27 -7.13 -10.56 -22.14
N PHE A 28 -8.34 -10.10 -22.47
CA PHE A 28 -9.32 -9.75 -21.46
C PHE A 28 -9.53 -11.04 -20.68
N ALA A 29 -8.90 -11.10 -19.51
CA ALA A 29 -9.12 -12.16 -18.54
C ALA A 29 -10.63 -12.11 -18.22
N ASN A 30 -11.36 -13.11 -18.70
CA ASN A 30 -12.74 -13.33 -18.31
C ASN A 30 -12.78 -13.58 -16.80
N THR A 31 -13.15 -12.57 -16.03
CA THR A 31 -13.37 -12.61 -14.59
C THR A 31 -14.71 -13.27 -14.25
N HIS A 32 -14.94 -14.47 -14.77
CA HIS A 32 -16.11 -15.27 -14.41
C HIS A 32 -15.76 -16.76 -14.26
N ASP A 33 -14.70 -17.05 -13.51
CA ASP A 33 -14.49 -18.38 -12.93
C ASP A 33 -14.78 -18.31 -11.43
N THR A 34 -15.99 -18.73 -11.07
CA THR A 34 -16.61 -18.60 -9.73
C THR A 34 -16.06 -19.57 -8.68
N LYS A 35 -14.78 -19.93 -8.74
CA LYS A 35 -14.14 -20.81 -7.73
C LYS A 35 -12.70 -20.38 -7.45
N ALA A 36 -12.48 -19.85 -6.24
CA ALA A 36 -11.21 -19.59 -5.54
C ALA A 36 -10.63 -18.15 -5.54
N TYR A 37 -11.45 -17.16 -5.19
CA TYR A 37 -10.99 -15.80 -4.89
C TYR A 37 -11.47 -15.39 -3.49
N GLY A 38 -10.54 -15.08 -2.56
CA GLY A 38 -10.84 -14.86 -1.13
C GLY A 38 -11.26 -13.44 -0.77
N TYR A 39 -10.56 -12.74 0.14
CA TYR A 39 -10.94 -11.42 0.67
C TYR A 39 -11.39 -10.38 -0.40
N SER A 40 -10.87 -10.47 -1.63
CA SER A 40 -11.26 -9.60 -2.75
C SER A 40 -12.75 -9.63 -3.14
N ASP A 41 -13.46 -10.74 -2.92
CA ASP A 41 -14.89 -10.84 -3.25
C ASP A 41 -15.78 -10.02 -2.29
N ARG A 42 -15.31 -9.78 -1.06
CA ARG A 42 -16.07 -9.01 -0.04
C ARG A 42 -15.94 -7.51 -0.21
N TYR A 43 -14.80 -7.03 -0.71
CA TYR A 43 -14.44 -5.61 -0.71
C TYR A 43 -14.32 -5.01 -2.13
N GLY A 44 -14.46 -5.83 -3.17
CA GLY A 44 -14.32 -5.39 -4.56
C GLY A 44 -12.85 -5.16 -4.95
N GLU A 45 -12.65 -4.59 -6.14
CA GLU A 45 -11.32 -4.25 -6.65
C GLU A 45 -10.74 -3.08 -5.87
N LEU A 46 -9.91 -3.39 -4.86
CA LEU A 46 -9.21 -2.40 -4.05
C LEU A 46 -7.95 -1.90 -4.75
N THR A 47 -7.89 -0.59 -4.93
CA THR A 47 -6.78 0.14 -5.56
C THR A 47 -5.78 0.62 -4.52
N PRO A 48 -4.50 0.83 -4.91
CA PRO A 48 -3.52 1.45 -4.00
C PRO A 48 -3.94 2.85 -3.53
N THR A 49 -4.81 3.56 -4.26
CA THR A 49 -5.35 4.86 -3.86
C THR A 49 -6.25 4.76 -2.64
N GLU A 50 -7.09 3.72 -2.55
CA GLU A 50 -7.96 3.49 -1.39
C GLU A 50 -7.14 3.08 -0.17
N VAL A 51 -6.15 2.20 -0.35
CA VAL A 51 -5.20 1.87 0.71
C VAL A 51 -4.46 3.12 1.17
N PHE A 52 -3.98 3.96 0.25
CA PHE A 52 -3.30 5.21 0.60
C PHE A 52 -4.21 6.16 1.40
N SER A 53 -5.49 6.27 1.04
CA SER A 53 -6.47 7.06 1.79
C SER A 53 -6.58 6.58 3.24
N LEU A 54 -6.69 5.26 3.43
CA LEU A 54 -6.79 4.65 4.76
C LEU A 54 -5.50 4.83 5.58
N VAL A 55 -4.34 4.61 4.97
CA VAL A 55 -3.04 4.87 5.64
C VAL A 55 -2.89 6.35 6.00
N LYS A 56 -3.44 7.29 5.20
CA LYS A 56 -3.48 8.71 5.56
C LYS A 56 -4.37 9.01 6.77
N ASN A 57 -5.35 8.18 7.04
CA ASN A 57 -6.17 8.28 8.25
C ASN A 57 -5.41 7.77 9.47
N VAL A 58 -4.66 6.67 9.32
CA VAL A 58 -3.69 6.20 10.34
C VAL A 58 -2.70 7.33 10.69
N ASP A 59 -2.14 8.01 9.68
CA ASP A 59 -1.25 9.16 9.92
C ASP A 59 -1.94 10.29 10.70
N ALA A 60 -3.19 10.60 10.38
CA ALA A 60 -3.93 11.67 11.04
C ALA A 60 -4.19 11.35 12.51
N ILE A 61 -4.58 10.11 12.84
CA ILE A 61 -4.85 9.71 14.21
C ILE A 61 -3.55 9.60 15.05
N VAL A 62 -2.44 9.15 14.44
CA VAL A 62 -1.11 9.17 15.09
C VAL A 62 -0.68 10.60 15.40
N MET A 63 -0.89 11.54 14.47
CA MET A 63 -0.58 12.95 14.74
C MET A 63 -1.49 13.54 15.82
N HIS A 64 -2.76 13.16 15.87
CA HIS A 64 -3.66 13.57 16.95
C HIS A 64 -3.13 13.10 18.31
N TYR A 65 -2.78 11.82 18.44
CA TYR A 65 -2.13 11.28 19.63
C TYR A 65 -0.87 12.08 20.00
N ALA A 66 0.02 12.32 19.03
CA ALA A 66 1.25 13.06 19.27
C ALA A 66 0.98 14.48 19.80
N TYR A 67 0.08 15.25 19.19
CA TYR A 67 -0.24 16.60 19.64
C TYR A 67 -0.89 16.62 21.02
N ARG A 68 -1.68 15.60 21.36
CA ARG A 68 -2.42 15.55 22.61
C ARG A 68 -1.57 15.07 23.79
N TYR A 69 -0.75 14.04 23.60
CA TYR A 69 -0.04 13.34 24.67
C TYR A 69 1.47 13.51 24.67
N LYS A 70 2.05 13.95 23.54
CA LYS A 70 3.50 14.18 23.37
C LYS A 70 3.77 15.52 22.67
N PRO A 71 3.17 16.65 23.13
CA PRO A 71 3.22 17.93 22.42
C PRO A 71 4.65 18.43 22.18
N GLU A 72 5.59 18.13 23.08
CA GLU A 72 7.01 18.43 22.95
C GLU A 72 7.68 17.72 21.77
N LEU A 73 7.23 16.51 21.43
CA LEU A 73 7.74 15.73 20.30
C LEU A 73 6.99 16.00 19.01
N ALA A 74 5.72 16.41 19.07
CA ALA A 74 4.87 16.56 17.89
C ALA A 74 5.48 17.48 16.81
N SER A 75 6.26 18.49 17.23
CA SER A 75 6.95 19.40 16.33
C SER A 75 8.16 18.77 15.62
N SER A 76 8.88 17.86 16.30
CA SER A 76 10.10 17.20 15.82
C SER A 76 9.85 15.92 15.02
N LEU A 77 8.61 15.42 15.00
CA LEU A 77 8.24 14.24 14.24
C LEU A 77 8.62 14.34 12.75
N PRO A 78 9.09 13.24 12.13
CA PRO A 78 9.36 13.20 10.70
C PRO A 78 8.14 13.65 9.88
N ARG A 79 8.35 14.55 8.91
CA ARG A 79 7.28 15.08 8.04
C ARG A 79 7.46 14.75 6.56
N LYS A 80 8.67 14.33 6.17
CA LYS A 80 9.04 14.10 4.77
C LYS A 80 8.90 12.62 4.41
N ILE A 81 8.13 12.38 3.36
CA ILE A 81 8.05 11.09 2.68
C ILE A 81 9.38 10.85 1.96
N ILE A 82 9.94 9.64 2.10
CA ILE A 82 11.11 9.20 1.34
C ILE A 82 10.58 8.44 0.12
N PRO A 83 10.72 8.97 -1.10
CA PRO A 83 10.15 8.34 -2.28
C PRO A 83 10.87 7.02 -2.58
N VAL A 84 10.10 5.99 -2.92
CA VAL A 84 10.58 4.69 -3.39
C VAL A 84 9.91 4.34 -4.72
N GLN A 85 10.43 3.36 -5.45
CA GLN A 85 9.88 2.91 -6.74
C GLN A 85 9.94 1.39 -6.87
N GLY A 86 9.02 0.82 -7.65
CA GLY A 86 9.00 -0.61 -7.96
C GLY A 86 8.48 -1.49 -6.82
N TYR A 87 7.71 -0.92 -5.88
CA TYR A 87 7.12 -1.69 -4.79
C TYR A 87 5.80 -2.30 -5.23
N THR A 88 5.47 -3.41 -4.59
CA THR A 88 4.32 -4.28 -4.81
C THR A 88 3.50 -4.36 -3.51
N PRO A 89 2.25 -4.88 -3.56
CA PRO A 89 1.44 -5.08 -2.36
C PRO A 89 2.14 -5.87 -1.26
N GLU A 90 3.00 -6.85 -1.59
CA GLU A 90 3.77 -7.62 -0.61
C GLU A 90 4.68 -6.72 0.23
N GLN A 91 5.43 -5.81 -0.39
CA GLN A 91 6.32 -4.93 0.37
C GLN A 91 5.52 -3.94 1.24
N VAL A 92 4.35 -3.50 0.79
CA VAL A 92 3.45 -2.69 1.60
C VAL A 92 2.91 -3.49 2.79
N PHE A 93 2.51 -4.74 2.58
CA PHE A 93 2.02 -5.62 3.64
C PHE A 93 3.07 -5.85 4.73
N VAL A 94 4.31 -6.11 4.34
CA VAL A 94 5.44 -6.27 5.29
C VAL A 94 5.66 -4.99 6.10
N ALA A 95 5.68 -3.83 5.46
CA ALA A 95 5.83 -2.55 6.15
C ALA A 95 4.66 -2.25 7.09
N LEU A 96 3.42 -2.51 6.66
CA LEU A 96 2.24 -2.36 7.50
C LEU A 96 2.24 -3.32 8.69
N SER A 97 2.76 -4.54 8.51
CA SER A 97 2.89 -5.51 9.61
C SER A 97 3.87 -5.00 10.69
N GLN A 98 4.95 -4.35 10.27
CA GLN A 98 5.89 -3.71 11.19
C GLN A 98 5.24 -2.53 11.91
N LEU A 99 4.52 -1.69 11.18
CA LEU A 99 3.76 -0.58 11.76
C LEU A 99 2.72 -1.08 12.77
N ALA A 100 1.97 -2.14 12.42
CA ALA A 100 0.98 -2.78 13.29
C ALA A 100 1.62 -3.26 14.60
N ASN A 101 2.81 -3.88 14.55
CA ASN A 101 3.51 -4.28 15.78
C ASN A 101 3.81 -3.09 16.71
N ARG A 102 4.09 -1.90 16.18
CA ARG A 102 4.34 -0.71 17.01
C ARG A 102 3.05 -0.12 17.57
N ILE A 103 1.98 -0.17 16.79
CA ILE A 103 0.65 0.22 17.25
C ILE A 103 0.18 -0.71 18.37
N ASP A 104 0.43 -2.01 18.24
CA ASP A 104 0.09 -2.99 19.27
C ASP A 104 0.91 -2.77 20.54
N GLN A 105 2.20 -2.38 20.44
CA GLN A 105 2.97 -1.94 21.61
C GLN A 105 2.33 -0.75 22.33
N LEU A 106 1.84 0.24 21.57
CA LEU A 106 1.11 1.36 22.15
C LEU A 106 -0.21 0.89 22.79
N ALA A 107 -0.93 -0.05 22.17
CA ALA A 107 -2.20 -0.57 22.67
C ALA A 107 -2.01 -1.40 23.97
N ASP A 108 -0.96 -2.22 24.02
CA ASP A 108 -0.58 -3.03 25.18
C ASP A 108 -0.29 -2.15 26.42
N ASP A 109 0.35 -0.99 26.24
CA ASP A 109 0.62 -0.02 27.31
C ASP A 109 -0.68 0.48 28.00
N TYR A 110 -1.82 0.43 27.30
CA TYR A 110 -3.13 0.84 27.79
C TYR A 110 -4.08 -0.35 28.03
N GLY A 111 -3.59 -1.59 27.96
CA GLY A 111 -4.39 -2.79 28.24
C GLY A 111 -5.51 -3.04 27.24
N ILE A 112 -5.32 -2.66 25.98
CA ILE A 112 -6.31 -2.84 24.91
C ILE A 112 -6.13 -4.22 24.28
N ASP A 113 -7.25 -4.94 24.09
CA ASP A 113 -7.24 -6.19 23.34
C ASP A 113 -6.86 -5.91 21.88
N LEU A 114 -5.86 -6.64 21.38
CA LEU A 114 -5.37 -6.47 20.02
C LEU A 114 -6.43 -6.89 18.99
N VAL A 115 -6.61 -6.08 17.95
CA VAL A 115 -7.47 -6.40 16.82
C VAL A 115 -6.89 -7.60 16.06
N GLU A 116 -7.75 -8.58 15.73
CA GLU A 116 -7.34 -9.77 14.99
C GLU A 116 -6.70 -9.37 13.65
N ARG A 117 -5.48 -9.87 13.42
CA ARG A 117 -4.71 -9.54 12.22
C ARG A 117 -5.12 -10.39 11.03
N VAL A 118 -5.05 -9.79 9.87
CA VAL A 118 -5.27 -10.46 8.59
C VAL A 118 -4.26 -11.59 8.40
N THR A 119 -4.76 -12.82 8.28
CA THR A 119 -3.95 -13.97 7.89
C THR A 119 -3.85 -14.02 6.37
N ARG A 120 -2.63 -14.14 5.86
CA ARG A 120 -2.38 -14.30 4.41
C ARG A 120 -3.05 -15.55 3.88
N GLU A 121 -3.78 -15.42 2.77
CA GLU A 121 -4.37 -16.57 2.06
C GLU A 121 -3.35 -17.30 1.19
N LYS A 122 -2.36 -16.56 0.67
CA LYS A 122 -1.34 -17.06 -0.27
C LYS A 122 0.06 -16.58 0.14
N ALA A 123 1.08 -17.06 -0.57
CA ALA A 123 2.46 -16.69 -0.30
C ALA A 123 2.79 -15.20 -0.55
N GLN A 124 2.05 -14.55 -1.45
CA GLN A 124 2.17 -13.13 -1.75
C GLN A 124 0.91 -12.39 -1.33
N ALA A 125 1.08 -11.23 -0.72
CA ALA A 125 -0.01 -10.40 -0.28
C ALA A 125 -0.80 -9.82 -1.47
N ILE A 126 -2.12 -9.76 -1.32
CA ILE A 126 -3.02 -9.11 -2.27
C ILE A 126 -3.46 -7.73 -1.75
N PRO A 127 -3.89 -6.79 -2.62
CA PRO A 127 -4.33 -5.46 -2.19
C PRO A 127 -5.40 -5.47 -1.09
N ALA A 128 -6.30 -6.45 -1.10
CA ALA A 128 -7.33 -6.59 -0.07
C ALA A 128 -6.74 -6.86 1.32
N GLU A 129 -5.71 -7.69 1.43
CA GLU A 129 -5.04 -7.97 2.71
C GLU A 129 -4.28 -6.74 3.22
N VAL A 130 -3.67 -5.97 2.31
CA VAL A 130 -3.03 -4.69 2.63
C VAL A 130 -4.05 -3.68 3.16
N PHE A 131 -5.20 -3.57 2.51
CA PHE A 131 -6.29 -2.69 2.94
C PHE A 131 -6.83 -3.07 4.32
N LEU A 132 -7.12 -4.35 4.52
CA LEU A 132 -7.63 -4.85 5.80
C LEU A 132 -6.62 -4.65 6.93
N LEU A 133 -5.33 -4.90 6.68
CA LEU A 133 -4.30 -4.67 7.69
C LEU A 133 -4.16 -3.17 8.03
N ALA A 134 -4.25 -2.28 7.05
CA ALA A 134 -4.29 -0.84 7.31
C ALA A 134 -5.53 -0.42 8.13
N GLY A 135 -6.68 -1.10 7.91
CA GLY A 135 -7.89 -0.95 8.70
C GLY A 135 -7.68 -1.36 10.15
N SER A 136 -7.14 -2.55 10.39
CA SER A 136 -6.80 -3.02 11.73
C SER A 136 -5.87 -2.05 12.47
N CYS A 137 -4.88 -1.47 11.79
CA CYS A 137 -4.02 -0.44 12.38
C CYS A 137 -4.81 0.81 12.84
N LEU A 138 -5.77 1.27 12.03
CA LEU A 138 -6.61 2.42 12.38
C LEU A 138 -7.53 2.09 13.56
N ASP A 139 -8.15 0.91 13.51
CA ASP A 139 -9.07 0.42 14.54
C ASP A 139 -8.35 0.29 15.89
N THR A 140 -7.14 -0.30 15.91
CA THR A 140 -6.36 -0.45 17.15
C THR A 140 -6.02 0.92 17.76
N ILE A 141 -5.51 1.88 16.98
CA ILE A 141 -5.21 3.22 17.54
C ILE A 141 -6.49 3.93 18.01
N ALA A 142 -7.59 3.82 17.25
CA ALA A 142 -8.85 4.42 17.64
C ALA A 142 -9.39 3.81 18.94
N ALA A 143 -9.27 2.49 19.12
CA ALA A 143 -9.62 1.82 20.36
C ALA A 143 -8.76 2.30 21.53
N THR A 144 -7.44 2.41 21.34
CA THR A 144 -6.53 2.97 22.35
C THR A 144 -6.94 4.37 22.75
N LEU A 145 -7.17 5.26 21.78
CA LEU A 145 -7.58 6.63 22.08
C LEU A 145 -8.98 6.71 22.71
N SER A 146 -9.89 5.79 22.40
CA SER A 146 -11.21 5.74 23.03
C SER A 146 -11.14 5.41 24.52
N VAL A 147 -10.14 4.63 24.94
CA VAL A 147 -9.89 4.38 26.37
C VAL A 147 -9.23 5.59 27.04
N MET A 148 -8.33 6.28 26.32
CA MET A 148 -7.68 7.49 26.83
C MET A 148 -8.63 8.70 26.91
N GLU A 149 -9.60 8.78 26.01
CA GLU A 149 -10.53 9.91 25.83
C GLU A 149 -11.98 9.42 25.69
N PRO A 150 -12.60 8.88 26.75
CA PRO A 150 -13.90 8.22 26.67
C PRO A 150 -15.06 9.14 26.23
N GLU A 151 -14.90 10.46 26.39
CA GLU A 151 -15.90 11.46 26.00
C GLU A 151 -15.76 11.93 24.54
N ASN A 152 -14.71 11.49 23.83
CA ASN A 152 -14.43 11.90 22.46
C ASN A 152 -14.81 10.80 21.46
N SER A 153 -15.20 11.23 20.26
CA SER A 153 -15.44 10.32 19.13
C SER A 153 -14.28 10.36 18.15
N PHE A 154 -13.87 9.19 17.68
CA PHE A 154 -12.80 9.02 16.69
C PHE A 154 -13.34 8.68 15.29
N GLY A 155 -14.65 8.76 15.08
CA GLY A 155 -15.30 8.45 13.79
C GLY A 155 -14.82 9.32 12.63
N ASP A 156 -14.44 10.58 12.89
CA ASP A 156 -13.96 11.53 11.87
C ASP A 156 -12.66 11.07 11.20
N PHE A 157 -11.86 10.22 11.87
CA PHE A 157 -10.67 9.63 11.29
C PHE A 157 -10.98 8.60 10.19
N TYR A 158 -12.22 8.10 10.08
CA TYR A 158 -12.62 7.16 9.02
C TYR A 158 -13.10 7.86 7.73
N SER A 159 -12.87 9.17 7.61
CA SER A 159 -13.26 9.93 6.42
C SER A 159 -12.54 9.47 5.15
N ASN A 160 -13.30 9.33 4.07
CA ASN A 160 -12.76 9.00 2.74
C ASN A 160 -12.06 10.21 2.12
N ARG A 161 -10.88 10.01 1.54
CA ARG A 161 -10.12 11.05 0.85
C ARG A 161 -10.07 10.77 -0.64
N THR A 162 -10.45 11.77 -1.43
CA THR A 162 -10.33 11.69 -2.90
C THR A 162 -9.00 12.29 -3.35
N TYR A 163 -8.30 11.59 -4.23
CA TYR A 163 -7.04 12.04 -4.81
C TYR A 163 -7.21 12.29 -6.30
N GLN A 164 -6.68 13.42 -6.78
CA GLN A 164 -6.70 13.75 -8.22
C GLN A 164 -5.78 12.83 -9.04
N ARG A 165 -4.72 12.32 -8.42
CA ARG A 165 -3.75 11.42 -9.07
C ARG A 165 -3.85 10.03 -8.43
N PRO A 166 -3.97 8.96 -9.22
CA PRO A 166 -3.88 7.60 -8.73
C PRO A 166 -2.56 7.39 -7.96
N LYS A 167 -2.63 6.61 -6.89
CA LYS A 167 -1.47 6.22 -6.10
C LYS A 167 -0.95 4.86 -6.56
N THR A 168 0.32 4.64 -6.28
CA THR A 168 1.03 3.38 -6.51
C THR A 168 1.31 2.68 -5.18
N PRO A 169 1.61 1.37 -5.16
CA PRO A 169 2.06 0.70 -3.95
C PRO A 169 3.31 1.35 -3.34
N SER A 170 4.19 1.93 -4.17
CA SER A 170 5.32 2.72 -3.70
C SER A 170 4.91 3.97 -2.90
N ASP A 171 3.85 4.67 -3.31
CA ASP A 171 3.32 5.80 -2.53
C ASP A 171 2.77 5.34 -1.18
N VAL A 172 2.06 4.20 -1.17
CA VAL A 172 1.52 3.62 0.07
C VAL A 172 2.66 3.24 1.01
N TYR A 173 3.64 2.48 0.53
CA TYR A 173 4.82 2.10 1.31
C TYR A 173 5.50 3.33 1.91
N ALA A 174 5.74 4.36 1.11
CA ALA A 174 6.43 5.57 1.57
C ALA A 174 5.64 6.34 2.65
N MET A 175 4.31 6.24 2.64
CA MET A 175 3.48 6.76 3.73
C MET A 175 3.56 5.89 4.98
N VAL A 176 3.50 4.57 4.83
CA VAL A 176 3.63 3.63 5.95
C VAL A 176 4.97 3.81 6.66
N ASP A 177 6.08 3.91 5.90
CA ASP A 177 7.42 4.21 6.41
C ASP A 177 7.46 5.53 7.20
N LEU A 178 6.78 6.58 6.70
CA LEU A 178 6.71 7.85 7.41
C LEU A 178 6.03 7.71 8.77
N ILE A 179 4.91 6.97 8.83
CA ILE A 179 4.17 6.75 10.08
C ILE A 179 5.01 5.89 11.04
N ASP A 180 5.67 4.84 10.55
CA ASP A 180 6.53 3.98 11.37
C ASP A 180 7.66 4.79 12.02
N ARG A 181 8.32 5.65 11.24
CA ARG A 181 9.35 6.57 11.77
C ARG A 181 8.81 7.56 12.80
N LYS A 182 7.55 7.98 12.71
CA LYS A 182 6.91 8.81 13.75
C LYS A 182 6.70 8.02 15.03
N LEU A 183 6.14 6.80 14.93
CA LEU A 183 5.92 5.95 16.10
C LEU A 183 7.23 5.55 16.78
N ILE A 184 8.30 5.30 16.03
CA ILE A 184 9.63 5.07 16.63
C ILE A 184 10.00 6.20 17.59
N VAL A 185 9.86 7.46 17.15
CA VAL A 185 10.18 8.63 17.97
C VAL A 185 9.22 8.78 19.15
N LEU A 186 7.92 8.54 18.94
CA LEU A 186 6.91 8.68 19.99
C LEU A 186 7.06 7.63 21.10
N LEU A 187 7.46 6.41 20.76
CA LEU A 187 7.57 5.29 21.68
C LEU A 187 8.98 5.16 22.29
N SER A 188 10.02 5.74 21.69
CA SER A 188 11.39 5.65 22.22
C SER A 188 11.59 6.37 23.56
N GLU A 189 10.84 7.44 23.82
CA GLU A 189 10.91 8.20 25.09
C GLU A 189 10.20 7.49 26.25
N GLN A 190 9.16 6.69 25.98
CA GLN A 190 8.48 5.93 27.05
C GLN A 190 9.43 4.96 27.77
N LYS A 191 10.38 4.36 27.03
CA LYS A 191 11.38 3.48 27.62
C LYS A 191 12.33 4.20 28.58
N GLN A 192 12.61 5.48 28.37
CA GLN A 192 13.53 6.25 29.22
C GLN A 192 12.87 6.82 30.48
N GLN A 193 11.54 6.89 30.53
CA GLN A 193 10.79 7.39 31.70
C GLN A 193 10.35 6.27 32.67
N THR A 194 10.55 5.00 32.29
CA THR A 194 10.14 3.82 33.07
C THR A 194 11.32 3.07 33.72
N GLU A 195 12.54 3.62 33.59
CA GLU A 195 13.76 3.18 34.29
C GLU A 195 14.12 4.15 35.43
#